data_AF-R9XJR4-F1
#
_entry.id   AF-R9XJR4-F1
#
_cell.length_a   1.000
_cell.length_b   1.000
_cell.length_c   1.000
_cell.angle_alpha   90.00
_cell.angle_beta   90.00
_cell.angle_gamma   90.00
#
_symmetry.space_group_name_H-M   'P 1'
#
loop_
_entity.id
_entity.type
_entity.pdbx_description
1 polymer ?
#
loop_
_entity_poly.entity_id
_entity_poly.type
_entity_poly.pdbx_seq_one_letter_code
_entity_poly.pdbx_strand_id
1 'polypeptide(L)'
;MALNLHKHQKNLVYRLSQQYLAAARELAADVRSEKQLQQYYTLVRQCVHGLRYVKDGFQLTVEEDIQVTLELARVLLEETHEVELAEQYLGSLRTRLRTTALTDARHAVEFQLLYDVPLAKEDRAELRQVVRHTAGLLDELEESDAWGWLFRYCRIVGLEAGGARGSGAVLQEYQKLLQLVSTGPAGLHAFVLCSCVAFMLDRLVNLDRAMLTQLRALRSDTAVPLQLQMWSLLLDLLVAIHWDENIMDLLTDFKDFFSMHKDALKDCSDTVVLSVKKGVNVRLFVPLFNYHDCKNMLLLFQSVSYLTTCYSKSSNFSTKFLPKVLKTSLELKETFQKRTTLVYVHSIRNIYDKIVDLCRFYQTWESLILSERVEEGIPRLQYSDYNILLDSMSLQQAQQADLVHVSSLYGSLVKSKDPELKLIGMAHLYTLYVAELSQCSEGPEAISELTQKTTEAWQQLQQSYLNSSLVENNVWKCSIAILWAISRFEPFSGYPIPTSSNDQQALYMQHLNEFFKENALVATPENVPAKDFKLKKSLLLHFLLNYLGGTMLVSDVQKRCELSSSCFQMGKQQYMPGMRYVAGIWHLMNSTVAMKTKEVAITRAKLEGLVDKMLNR
;
A
#
# COMPACT_ATOMS: atom_id res chain seq x y z
N MET A 1 -54.01 -24.67 -19.89
CA MET A 1 -53.35 -23.60 -19.10
C MET A 1 -53.29 -23.93 -17.61
N ALA A 2 -54.43 -24.13 -16.93
CA ALA A 2 -54.46 -24.45 -15.48
C ALA A 2 -53.64 -25.71 -15.12
N LEU A 3 -53.69 -26.76 -15.93
CA LEU A 3 -52.93 -28.00 -15.69
C LEU A 3 -51.41 -27.81 -15.80
N ASN A 4 -50.94 -26.95 -16.70
CA ASN A 4 -49.52 -26.61 -16.83
C ASN A 4 -49.02 -25.71 -15.69
N LEU A 5 -49.87 -24.81 -15.19
CA LEU A 5 -49.55 -23.94 -14.05
C LEU A 5 -49.29 -24.77 -12.78
N HIS A 6 -50.13 -25.78 -12.50
CA HIS A 6 -49.93 -26.65 -11.34
C HIS A 6 -48.78 -27.64 -11.56
N LYS A 7 -48.68 -28.26 -12.74
CA LYS A 7 -47.67 -29.29 -13.03
C LYS A 7 -46.24 -28.74 -13.08
N HIS A 8 -46.04 -27.52 -13.55
CA HIS A 8 -44.71 -26.92 -13.76
C HIS A 8 -44.42 -25.76 -12.81
N GLN A 9 -45.22 -25.58 -11.75
CA GLN A 9 -45.13 -24.45 -10.82
C GLN A 9 -43.71 -24.25 -10.27
N LYS A 10 -43.09 -25.32 -9.76
CA LYS A 10 -41.73 -25.31 -9.20
C LYS A 10 -40.71 -24.73 -10.18
N ASN A 11 -40.64 -25.30 -11.38
CA ASN A 11 -39.67 -24.91 -12.41
C ASN A 11 -39.96 -23.51 -12.97
N LEU A 12 -41.25 -23.14 -13.07
CA LEU A 12 -41.65 -21.81 -13.51
C LEU A 12 -41.18 -20.75 -12.51
N VAL A 13 -41.43 -20.94 -11.21
CA VAL A 13 -41.03 -19.99 -10.17
C VAL A 13 -39.50 -19.89 -10.06
N TYR A 14 -38.79 -21.01 -10.14
CA TYR A 14 -37.32 -20.99 -10.18
C TYR A 14 -36.79 -20.20 -11.39
N ARG A 15 -37.40 -20.33 -12.57
CA ARG A 15 -36.98 -19.52 -13.74
C ARG A 15 -37.30 -18.04 -13.59
N LEU A 16 -38.44 -17.70 -12.98
CA LEU A 16 -38.82 -16.32 -12.71
C LEU A 16 -37.83 -15.65 -11.74
N SER A 17 -37.34 -16.35 -10.71
CA SER A 17 -36.35 -15.77 -9.80
C SER A 17 -35.07 -15.38 -10.54
N GLN A 18 -34.59 -16.22 -11.47
CA GLN A 18 -33.43 -15.90 -12.30
C GLN A 18 -33.67 -14.69 -13.22
N GLN A 19 -34.87 -14.54 -13.77
CA GLN A 19 -35.23 -13.38 -14.61
C GLN A 19 -35.25 -12.07 -13.80
N TYR A 20 -35.81 -12.10 -12.58
CA TYR A 20 -35.78 -10.94 -11.70
C TYR A 20 -34.35 -10.53 -11.33
N LEU A 21 -33.49 -11.51 -11.03
CA LEU A 21 -32.08 -11.25 -10.73
C LEU A 21 -31.32 -10.70 -11.95
N ALA A 22 -31.59 -11.21 -13.15
CA ALA A 22 -31.01 -10.69 -14.38
C ALA A 22 -31.44 -9.23 -14.63
N ALA A 23 -32.73 -8.93 -14.48
CA ALA A 23 -33.24 -7.56 -14.61
C ALA A 23 -32.65 -6.61 -13.56
N ALA A 24 -32.45 -7.08 -12.33
CA ALA A 24 -31.76 -6.28 -11.30
C ALA A 24 -30.33 -5.96 -11.72
N ARG A 25 -29.56 -6.95 -12.19
CA ARG A 25 -28.17 -6.77 -12.67
C ARG A 25 -28.06 -5.85 -13.87
N GLU A 26 -29.06 -5.82 -14.76
CA GLU A 26 -29.12 -4.86 -15.86
C GLU A 26 -29.36 -3.43 -15.35
N LEU A 27 -30.20 -3.25 -14.33
CA LEU A 27 -30.49 -1.95 -13.72
C LEU A 27 -29.34 -1.41 -12.84
N ALA A 28 -28.52 -2.29 -12.27
CA ALA A 28 -27.54 -1.95 -11.22
C ALA A 28 -26.63 -0.76 -11.55
N ALA A 29 -26.07 -0.73 -12.76
CA ALA A 29 -25.14 0.33 -13.18
C ALA A 29 -25.83 1.69 -13.38
N ASP A 30 -27.15 1.71 -13.55
CA ASP A 30 -27.97 2.88 -13.87
C ASP A 30 -28.71 3.47 -12.67
N VAL A 31 -28.59 2.85 -11.49
CA VAL A 31 -29.16 3.38 -10.25
C VAL A 31 -28.45 4.71 -9.91
N ARG A 32 -29.21 5.82 -9.99
CA ARG A 32 -28.76 7.20 -9.68
C ARG A 32 -29.74 7.94 -8.76
N SER A 33 -30.84 7.30 -8.37
CA SER A 33 -31.90 7.90 -7.56
C SER A 33 -32.51 6.89 -6.59
N GLU A 34 -33.10 7.42 -5.52
CA GLU A 34 -33.80 6.62 -4.50
C GLU A 34 -34.91 5.74 -5.09
N LYS A 35 -35.65 6.24 -6.08
CA LYS A 35 -36.68 5.47 -6.78
C LYS A 35 -36.10 4.24 -7.49
N GLN A 36 -34.97 4.40 -8.18
CA GLN A 36 -34.30 3.28 -8.87
C GLN A 36 -33.70 2.29 -7.88
N LEU A 37 -33.20 2.77 -6.74
CA LEU A 37 -32.73 1.92 -5.64
C LEU A 37 -33.85 1.02 -5.12
N GLN A 38 -35.04 1.59 -4.87
CA GLN A 38 -36.22 0.83 -4.46
C GLN A 38 -36.68 -0.17 -5.52
N GLN A 39 -36.60 0.19 -6.81
CA GLN A 39 -36.90 -0.72 -7.91
C GLN A 39 -35.91 -1.90 -7.98
N TYR A 40 -34.61 -1.61 -7.85
CA TYR A 40 -33.55 -2.63 -7.80
C TYR A 40 -33.82 -3.65 -6.69
N TYR A 41 -33.99 -3.20 -5.45
CA TYR A 41 -34.23 -4.11 -4.33
C TYR A 41 -35.62 -4.76 -4.38
N THR A 42 -36.59 -4.18 -5.08
CA THR A 42 -37.86 -4.87 -5.36
C THR A 42 -37.63 -6.09 -6.25
N LEU A 43 -36.80 -5.99 -7.29
CA LEU A 43 -36.45 -7.12 -8.16
C LEU A 43 -35.68 -8.19 -7.40
N VAL A 44 -34.67 -7.80 -6.60
CA VAL A 44 -33.92 -8.73 -5.74
C VAL A 44 -34.85 -9.43 -4.75
N ARG A 45 -35.76 -8.70 -4.10
CA ARG A 45 -36.77 -9.28 -3.20
C ARG A 45 -37.66 -10.31 -3.90
N GLN A 46 -38.10 -10.06 -5.14
CA GLN A 46 -38.88 -11.04 -5.91
C GLN A 46 -38.05 -12.28 -6.27
N CYS A 47 -36.76 -12.13 -6.56
CA CYS A 47 -35.85 -13.27 -6.71
C CYS A 47 -35.79 -14.11 -5.43
N VAL A 48 -35.52 -13.47 -4.28
CA VAL A 48 -35.44 -14.13 -2.97
C VAL A 48 -36.74 -14.86 -2.63
N HIS A 49 -37.90 -14.21 -2.82
CA HIS A 49 -39.20 -14.83 -2.60
C HIS A 49 -39.43 -16.03 -3.52
N GLY A 50 -39.04 -15.95 -4.79
CA GLY A 50 -39.13 -17.07 -5.73
C GLY A 50 -38.26 -18.27 -5.31
N LEU A 51 -37.02 -18.01 -4.89
CA LEU A 51 -36.11 -19.06 -4.39
C LEU A 51 -36.64 -19.70 -3.10
N ARG A 52 -37.13 -18.89 -2.15
CA ARG A 52 -37.77 -19.39 -0.91
C ARG A 52 -39.03 -20.19 -1.20
N TYR A 53 -39.86 -19.75 -2.14
CA TYR A 53 -41.05 -20.49 -2.54
C TYR A 53 -40.73 -21.91 -3.02
N VAL A 54 -39.63 -22.06 -3.79
CA VAL A 54 -39.15 -23.37 -4.23
C VAL A 54 -38.58 -24.18 -3.06
N LYS A 55 -37.75 -23.55 -2.21
CA LYS A 55 -37.05 -24.19 -1.09
C LYS A 55 -37.99 -24.67 0.01
N ASP A 56 -38.96 -23.84 0.38
CA ASP A 56 -39.84 -24.03 1.53
C ASP A 56 -41.13 -24.78 1.13
N GLY A 57 -41.57 -24.65 -0.13
CA GLY A 57 -42.86 -25.14 -0.62
C GLY A 57 -42.87 -26.52 -1.29
N PHE A 58 -41.70 -27.10 -1.59
CA PHE A 58 -41.59 -28.36 -2.33
C PHE A 58 -40.57 -29.32 -1.72
N GLN A 59 -40.80 -30.62 -1.90
CA GLN A 59 -39.80 -31.64 -1.65
C GLN A 59 -38.82 -31.70 -2.83
N LEU A 60 -37.61 -31.18 -2.62
CA LEU A 60 -36.56 -31.10 -3.64
C LEU A 60 -35.69 -32.34 -3.66
N THR A 61 -35.17 -32.73 -4.83
CA THR A 61 -34.03 -33.68 -4.87
C THR A 61 -32.80 -33.06 -4.20
N VAL A 62 -31.76 -33.85 -3.93
CA VAL A 62 -30.56 -33.31 -3.26
C VAL A 62 -29.85 -32.30 -4.16
N GLU A 63 -29.78 -32.56 -5.47
CA GLU A 63 -29.18 -31.68 -6.47
C GLU A 63 -29.94 -30.36 -6.60
N GLU A 64 -31.28 -30.44 -6.64
CA GLU A 64 -32.15 -29.25 -6.67
C GLU A 64 -31.99 -28.41 -5.40
N ASP A 65 -31.89 -29.06 -4.23
CA ASP A 65 -31.72 -28.37 -2.95
C ASP A 65 -30.35 -27.70 -2.81
N ILE A 66 -29.29 -28.34 -3.30
CA ILE A 66 -27.95 -27.74 -3.38
C ILE A 66 -28.02 -26.48 -4.24
N GLN A 67 -28.57 -26.58 -5.45
CA GLN A 67 -28.61 -25.46 -6.40
C GLN A 67 -29.41 -24.27 -5.84
N VAL A 68 -30.65 -24.51 -5.40
CA VAL A 68 -31.52 -23.44 -4.90
C VAL A 68 -30.98 -22.82 -3.62
N THR A 69 -30.45 -23.62 -2.70
CA THR A 69 -29.98 -23.13 -1.40
C THR A 69 -28.70 -22.29 -1.55
N LEU A 70 -27.73 -22.75 -2.34
CA LEU A 70 -26.48 -22.01 -2.54
C LEU A 70 -26.72 -20.69 -3.31
N GLU A 71 -27.65 -20.67 -4.26
CA GLU A 71 -28.07 -19.45 -4.95
C GLU A 71 -28.79 -18.48 -4.00
N LEU A 72 -29.72 -18.99 -3.17
CA LEU A 72 -30.44 -18.19 -2.18
C LEU A 72 -29.48 -17.58 -1.16
N ALA A 73 -28.60 -18.39 -0.57
CA ALA A 73 -27.62 -17.93 0.41
C ALA A 73 -26.70 -16.86 -0.20
N ARG A 74 -26.20 -17.05 -1.43
CA ARG A 74 -25.36 -16.04 -2.10
C ARG A 74 -26.10 -14.70 -2.27
N VAL A 75 -27.34 -14.72 -2.74
CA VAL A 75 -28.12 -13.48 -2.91
C VAL A 75 -28.39 -12.80 -1.57
N LEU A 76 -28.70 -13.58 -0.52
CA LEU A 76 -28.90 -13.02 0.83
C LEU A 76 -27.62 -12.38 1.37
N LEU A 77 -26.47 -13.04 1.24
CA LEU A 77 -25.18 -12.52 1.73
C LEU A 77 -24.69 -11.30 0.93
N GLU A 78 -24.91 -11.26 -0.38
CA GLU A 78 -24.42 -10.16 -1.23
C GLU A 78 -25.31 -8.92 -1.21
N GLU A 79 -26.63 -9.07 -1.04
CA GLU A 79 -27.61 -8.00 -1.31
C GLU A 79 -28.45 -7.61 -0.09
N THR A 80 -28.31 -8.30 1.04
CA THR A 80 -29.14 -8.09 2.23
C THR A 80 -28.32 -8.13 3.51
N HIS A 81 -28.95 -7.77 4.63
CA HIS A 81 -28.39 -7.93 5.97
C HIS A 81 -28.86 -9.22 6.67
N GLU A 82 -29.54 -10.12 5.96
CA GLU A 82 -30.13 -11.35 6.52
C GLU A 82 -29.12 -12.50 6.59
N VAL A 83 -27.98 -12.26 7.24
CA VAL A 83 -26.86 -13.21 7.31
C VAL A 83 -27.25 -14.46 8.11
N GLU A 84 -28.01 -14.31 9.18
CA GLU A 84 -28.50 -15.42 10.01
C GLU A 84 -29.46 -16.32 9.22
N LEU A 85 -30.27 -15.74 8.33
CA LEU A 85 -31.17 -16.50 7.47
C LEU A 85 -30.37 -17.34 6.45
N ALA A 86 -29.31 -16.76 5.86
CA ALA A 86 -28.39 -17.50 5.01
C ALA A 86 -27.71 -18.66 5.79
N GLU A 87 -27.22 -18.40 7.00
CA GLU A 87 -26.64 -19.43 7.88
C GLU A 87 -27.63 -20.56 8.20
N GLN A 88 -28.90 -20.26 8.44
CA GLN A 88 -29.95 -21.26 8.69
C GLN A 88 -30.17 -22.17 7.48
N TYR A 89 -30.27 -21.60 6.28
CA TYR A 89 -30.45 -22.37 5.05
C TYR A 89 -29.21 -23.24 4.76
N LEU A 90 -28.01 -22.68 4.90
CA LEU A 90 -26.75 -23.42 4.74
C LEU A 90 -26.58 -24.52 5.79
N GLY A 91 -26.93 -24.25 7.06
CA GLY A 91 -26.89 -25.22 8.14
C GLY A 91 -27.85 -26.40 7.93
N SER A 92 -29.03 -26.12 7.37
CA SER A 92 -30.03 -27.14 7.00
C SER A 92 -29.51 -28.03 5.87
N LEU A 93 -28.95 -27.42 4.81
CA LEU A 93 -28.34 -28.18 3.71
C LEU A 93 -27.13 -29.00 4.17
N ARG A 94 -26.26 -28.43 5.02
CA ARG A 94 -25.14 -29.14 5.65
C ARG A 94 -25.61 -30.42 6.35
N THR A 95 -26.70 -30.33 7.11
CA THR A 95 -27.25 -31.47 7.84
C THR A 95 -27.78 -32.55 6.89
N ARG A 96 -28.49 -32.14 5.83
CA ARG A 96 -28.98 -33.06 4.79
C ARG A 96 -27.85 -33.76 4.03
N LEU A 97 -26.77 -33.04 3.72
CA LEU A 97 -25.65 -33.60 2.95
C LEU A 97 -24.81 -34.62 3.75
N ARG A 98 -24.80 -34.56 5.09
CA ARG A 98 -24.11 -35.54 5.94
C ARG A 98 -24.60 -36.98 5.74
N THR A 99 -25.85 -37.17 5.33
CA THR A 99 -26.42 -38.51 5.08
C THR A 99 -26.24 -38.96 3.63
N THR A 100 -25.40 -38.27 2.84
CA THR A 100 -25.18 -38.54 1.42
C THR A 100 -23.69 -38.75 1.12
N ALA A 101 -23.38 -39.31 -0.05
CA ALA A 101 -22.00 -39.45 -0.53
C ALA A 101 -21.46 -38.18 -1.25
N LEU A 102 -22.19 -37.06 -1.22
CA LEU A 102 -21.85 -35.83 -1.96
C LEU A 102 -20.82 -34.97 -1.21
N THR A 103 -19.60 -35.46 -1.13
CA THR A 103 -18.50 -34.84 -0.37
C THR A 103 -18.18 -33.40 -0.83
N ASP A 104 -18.12 -33.15 -2.14
CA ASP A 104 -17.79 -31.82 -2.67
C ASP A 104 -18.89 -30.78 -2.37
N ALA A 105 -20.16 -31.18 -2.43
CA ALA A 105 -21.27 -30.31 -2.05
C ALA A 105 -21.22 -29.98 -0.55
N ARG A 106 -20.85 -30.95 0.29
CA ARG A 106 -20.69 -30.73 1.74
C ARG A 106 -19.60 -29.69 2.02
N HIS A 107 -18.42 -29.86 1.42
CA HIS A 107 -17.32 -28.91 1.61
C HIS A 107 -17.61 -27.54 0.98
N ALA A 108 -18.38 -27.46 -0.11
CA ALA A 108 -18.80 -26.18 -0.67
C ALA A 108 -19.71 -25.39 0.30
N VAL A 109 -20.61 -26.08 1.03
CA VAL A 109 -21.42 -25.45 2.09
C VAL A 109 -20.54 -25.03 3.26
N GLU A 110 -19.59 -25.86 3.67
CA GLU A 110 -18.63 -25.52 4.73
C GLU A 110 -17.77 -24.30 4.34
N PHE A 111 -17.37 -24.19 3.06
CA PHE A 111 -16.65 -23.02 2.56
C PHE A 111 -17.48 -21.74 2.70
N GLN A 112 -18.76 -21.74 2.30
CA GLN A 112 -19.62 -20.55 2.49
C GLN A 112 -19.75 -20.17 3.97
N LEU A 113 -19.90 -21.15 4.86
CA LEU A 113 -20.00 -20.93 6.31
C LEU A 113 -18.69 -20.43 6.94
N LEU A 114 -17.54 -20.72 6.34
CA LEU A 114 -16.21 -20.39 6.89
C LEU A 114 -15.54 -19.20 6.18
N TYR A 115 -16.07 -18.77 5.04
CA TYR A 115 -15.51 -17.68 4.24
C TYR A 115 -16.56 -16.61 3.95
N ASP A 116 -17.58 -16.92 3.14
CA ASP A 116 -18.56 -15.92 2.67
C ASP A 116 -19.40 -15.33 3.82
N VAL A 117 -19.88 -16.18 4.73
CA VAL A 117 -20.71 -15.76 5.87
C VAL A 117 -19.94 -14.86 6.86
N PRO A 118 -18.75 -15.25 7.38
CA PRO A 118 -17.98 -14.38 8.26
C PRO A 118 -17.56 -13.06 7.61
N LEU A 119 -17.30 -13.05 6.30
CA LEU A 119 -17.01 -11.82 5.56
C LEU A 119 -18.24 -10.90 5.48
N ALA A 120 -19.43 -11.46 5.22
CA ALA A 120 -20.68 -10.70 5.16
C ALA A 120 -21.12 -10.10 6.51
N LYS A 121 -20.67 -10.67 7.65
CA LYS A 121 -20.90 -10.09 8.98
C LYS A 121 -20.09 -8.82 9.25
N GLU A 122 -19.06 -8.54 8.44
CA GLU A 122 -18.16 -7.39 8.58
C GLU A 122 -17.51 -7.24 9.98
N ASP A 123 -17.40 -8.35 10.73
CA ASP A 123 -16.80 -8.37 12.07
C ASP A 123 -15.52 -9.23 12.11
N ARG A 124 -14.43 -8.61 12.56
CA ARG A 124 -13.14 -9.28 12.78
C ARG A 124 -13.22 -10.36 13.86
N ALA A 125 -14.12 -10.25 14.84
CA ALA A 125 -14.27 -11.27 15.87
C ALA A 125 -14.82 -12.58 15.29
N GLU A 126 -15.80 -12.49 14.40
CA GLU A 126 -16.37 -13.64 13.67
C GLU A 126 -15.32 -14.32 12.79
N LEU A 127 -14.55 -13.54 12.02
CA LEU A 127 -13.45 -14.07 11.20
C LEU A 127 -12.38 -14.79 12.04
N ARG A 128 -12.09 -14.34 13.26
CA ARG A 128 -11.14 -15.05 14.14
C ARG A 128 -11.65 -16.42 14.59
N GLN A 129 -12.96 -16.60 14.74
CA GLN A 129 -13.53 -17.89 15.17
C GLN A 129 -13.38 -18.96 14.07
N VAL A 130 -13.34 -18.56 12.80
CA VAL A 130 -13.10 -19.44 11.64
C VAL A 130 -11.83 -20.28 11.80
N VAL A 131 -10.78 -19.73 12.42
CA VAL A 131 -9.49 -20.41 12.63
C VAL A 131 -9.67 -21.72 13.41
N ARG A 132 -10.55 -21.74 14.40
CA ARG A 132 -10.81 -22.96 15.21
C ARG A 132 -11.56 -24.02 14.41
N HIS A 133 -12.54 -23.62 13.61
CA HIS A 133 -13.35 -24.55 12.82
C HIS A 133 -12.58 -25.12 11.62
N THR A 134 -11.76 -24.30 10.97
CA THR A 134 -10.88 -24.75 9.89
C THR A 134 -9.78 -25.70 10.38
N ALA A 135 -9.27 -25.54 11.60
CA ALA A 135 -8.31 -26.50 12.17
C ALA A 135 -8.87 -27.93 12.22
N GLY A 136 -10.09 -28.11 12.75
CA GLY A 136 -10.73 -29.43 12.83
C GLY A 136 -10.96 -30.06 11.45
N LEU A 137 -11.37 -29.27 10.45
CA LEU A 137 -11.51 -29.76 9.07
C LEU A 137 -10.18 -30.14 8.42
N LEU A 138 -9.12 -29.36 8.67
CA LEU A 138 -7.80 -29.61 8.11
C LEU A 138 -7.14 -30.88 8.70
N ASP A 139 -7.45 -31.23 9.94
CA ASP A 139 -6.95 -32.45 10.59
C ASP A 139 -7.54 -33.73 9.96
N GLU A 140 -8.72 -33.63 9.35
CA GLU A 140 -9.43 -34.75 8.70
C GLU A 140 -9.08 -34.92 7.21
N LEU A 141 -8.44 -33.92 6.59
CA LEU A 141 -8.14 -33.90 5.16
C LEU A 141 -6.67 -34.17 4.87
N GLU A 142 -6.40 -34.97 3.84
CA GLU A 142 -5.03 -35.19 3.37
C GLU A 142 -4.42 -33.92 2.77
N GLU A 143 -3.10 -33.78 2.87
CA GLU A 143 -2.37 -32.63 2.30
C GLU A 143 -2.51 -32.50 0.76
N SER A 144 -2.87 -33.59 0.08
CA SER A 144 -3.11 -33.64 -1.36
C SER A 144 -4.55 -33.20 -1.76
N ASP A 145 -5.48 -33.04 -0.82
CA ASP A 145 -6.87 -32.67 -1.13
C ASP A 145 -6.99 -31.17 -1.42
N ALA A 146 -7.59 -30.86 -2.57
CA ALA A 146 -7.89 -29.49 -2.98
C ALA A 146 -8.76 -28.73 -1.96
N TRP A 147 -9.67 -29.41 -1.24
CA TRP A 147 -10.43 -28.75 -0.16
C TRP A 147 -9.55 -28.36 1.02
N GLY A 148 -8.53 -29.16 1.34
CA GLY A 148 -7.53 -28.81 2.35
C GLY A 148 -6.83 -27.50 2.02
N TRP A 149 -6.52 -27.26 0.74
CA TRP A 149 -5.94 -25.99 0.29
C TRP A 149 -6.90 -24.80 0.47
N LEU A 150 -8.18 -24.97 0.11
CA LEU A 150 -9.20 -23.93 0.24
C LEU A 150 -9.50 -23.58 1.70
N PHE A 151 -9.63 -24.57 2.58
CA PHE A 151 -9.85 -24.32 4.01
C PHE A 151 -8.62 -23.75 4.71
N ARG A 152 -7.41 -24.08 4.24
CA ARG A 152 -6.18 -23.42 4.71
C ARG A 152 -6.15 -21.96 4.29
N TYR A 153 -6.62 -21.62 3.08
CA TYR A 153 -6.80 -20.22 2.69
C TYR A 153 -7.85 -19.50 3.55
N CYS A 154 -8.96 -20.15 3.90
CA CYS A 154 -9.94 -19.58 4.85
C CYS A 154 -9.31 -19.32 6.24
N ARG A 155 -8.46 -20.24 6.71
CA ARG A 155 -7.71 -20.09 7.97
C ARG A 155 -6.77 -18.88 7.92
N ILE A 156 -6.07 -18.66 6.81
CA ILE A 156 -5.23 -17.49 6.59
C ILE A 156 -6.04 -16.20 6.76
N VAL A 157 -7.20 -16.10 6.10
CA VAL A 157 -8.08 -14.92 6.23
C VAL A 157 -8.55 -14.71 7.68
N GLY A 158 -8.88 -15.79 8.40
CA GLY A 158 -9.21 -15.72 9.82
C GLY A 158 -8.06 -15.26 10.72
N LEU A 159 -6.82 -15.66 10.39
CA LEU A 159 -5.61 -15.20 11.10
C LEU A 159 -5.29 -13.73 10.81
N GLU A 160 -5.48 -13.27 9.57
CA GLU A 160 -5.30 -11.87 9.18
C GLU A 160 -6.25 -10.92 9.95
N ALA A 161 -7.49 -11.37 10.25
CA ALA A 161 -8.43 -10.64 11.08
C ALA A 161 -7.96 -10.46 12.55
N GLY A 162 -6.98 -11.25 12.99
CA GLY A 162 -6.26 -11.11 14.25
C GLY A 162 -5.37 -9.86 14.34
N GLY A 163 -5.08 -9.21 13.22
CA GLY A 163 -4.26 -8.00 13.14
C GLY A 163 -2.75 -8.26 13.23
N ALA A 164 -1.97 -7.20 13.49
CA ALA A 164 -0.50 -7.19 13.38
C ALA A 164 0.25 -8.21 14.25
N ARG A 165 -0.35 -8.68 15.35
CA ARG A 165 0.25 -9.74 16.20
C ARG A 165 0.29 -11.11 15.52
N GLY A 166 -0.50 -11.30 14.46
CA GLY A 166 -0.60 -12.55 13.71
C GLY A 166 0.31 -12.65 12.48
N SER A 167 1.09 -11.60 12.13
CA SER A 167 1.81 -11.57 10.84
C SER A 167 2.76 -12.74 10.61
N GLY A 168 3.47 -13.20 11.66
CA GLY A 168 4.34 -14.37 11.57
C GLY A 168 3.58 -15.67 11.32
N ALA A 169 2.43 -15.87 11.98
CA ALA A 169 1.59 -17.05 11.80
C ALA A 169 0.93 -17.07 10.41
N VAL A 170 0.48 -15.91 9.92
CA VAL A 170 -0.08 -15.75 8.58
C VAL A 170 0.96 -16.12 7.52
N LEU A 171 2.18 -15.59 7.63
CA LEU A 171 3.26 -15.88 6.66
C LEU A 171 3.62 -17.37 6.64
N GLN A 172 3.71 -18.02 7.81
CA GLN A 172 3.95 -19.46 7.89
C GLN A 172 2.85 -20.28 7.21
N GLU A 173 1.58 -19.90 7.38
CA GLU A 173 0.46 -20.58 6.70
C GLU A 173 0.46 -20.35 5.19
N TYR A 174 0.81 -19.14 4.71
CA TYR A 174 1.02 -18.91 3.27
C TYR A 174 2.16 -19.76 2.72
N GLN A 175 3.31 -19.84 3.41
CA GLN A 175 4.45 -20.66 2.98
C GLN A 175 4.07 -22.14 2.92
N LYS A 176 3.37 -22.65 3.94
CA LYS A 176 2.85 -24.02 3.93
C LYS A 176 1.87 -24.24 2.77
N LEU A 177 0.92 -23.32 2.55
CA LEU A 177 -0.03 -23.43 1.45
C LEU A 177 0.65 -23.41 0.09
N LEU A 178 1.62 -22.51 -0.13
CA LEU A 178 2.41 -22.43 -1.37
C LEU A 178 3.14 -23.73 -1.67
N GLN A 179 3.75 -24.34 -0.65
CA GLN A 179 4.41 -25.64 -0.80
C GLN A 179 3.42 -26.72 -1.24
N LEU A 180 2.24 -26.78 -0.63
CA LEU A 180 1.20 -27.76 -0.97
C LEU A 180 0.68 -27.57 -2.41
N VAL A 181 0.32 -26.33 -2.77
CA VAL A 181 -0.29 -26.04 -4.08
C VAL A 181 0.73 -26.00 -5.23
N SER A 182 2.04 -26.02 -4.94
CA SER A 182 3.10 -26.05 -5.97
C SER A 182 3.04 -27.29 -6.88
N THR A 183 2.47 -28.38 -6.38
CA THR A 183 2.22 -29.61 -7.14
C THR A 183 0.84 -29.65 -7.80
N GLY A 184 -0.01 -28.67 -7.49
CA GLY A 184 -1.38 -28.55 -7.95
C GLY A 184 -1.55 -27.63 -9.17
N PRO A 185 -2.76 -27.06 -9.37
CA PRO A 185 -3.04 -26.19 -10.50
C PRO A 185 -2.23 -24.88 -10.45
N ALA A 186 -1.47 -24.61 -11.52
CA ALA A 186 -0.61 -23.42 -11.65
C ALA A 186 -1.37 -22.10 -11.36
N GLY A 187 -2.62 -21.98 -11.81
CA GLY A 187 -3.45 -20.80 -11.55
C GLY A 187 -3.80 -20.59 -10.07
N LEU A 188 -3.97 -21.67 -9.29
CA LEU A 188 -4.20 -21.57 -7.84
C LEU A 188 -2.91 -21.17 -7.13
N HIS A 189 -1.78 -21.78 -7.49
CA HIS A 189 -0.46 -21.38 -6.98
C HIS A 189 -0.18 -19.90 -7.24
N ALA A 190 -0.42 -19.41 -8.46
CA ALA A 190 -0.26 -18.00 -8.83
C ALA A 190 -1.13 -17.06 -7.97
N PHE A 191 -2.39 -17.42 -7.72
CA PHE A 191 -3.30 -16.66 -6.87
C PHE A 191 -2.81 -16.58 -5.41
N VAL A 192 -2.40 -17.71 -4.83
CA VAL A 192 -1.88 -17.77 -3.47
C VAL A 192 -0.58 -16.96 -3.34
N LEU A 193 0.31 -17.05 -4.33
CA LEU A 193 1.57 -16.31 -4.34
C LEU A 193 1.33 -14.80 -4.41
N CYS A 194 0.44 -14.34 -5.30
CA CYS A 194 0.09 -12.92 -5.39
C CYS A 194 -0.57 -12.43 -4.09
N SER A 195 -1.43 -13.25 -3.46
CA SER A 195 -2.06 -12.92 -2.17
C SER A 195 -1.03 -12.78 -1.04
N CYS A 196 -0.07 -13.69 -0.97
CA CYS A 196 1.02 -13.65 0.02
C CYS A 196 1.88 -12.38 -0.14
N VAL A 197 2.29 -12.05 -1.37
CA VAL A 197 3.09 -10.84 -1.63
C VAL A 197 2.29 -9.57 -1.32
N ALA A 198 1.00 -9.53 -1.68
CA ALA A 198 0.12 -8.40 -1.33
C ALA A 198 -0.01 -8.23 0.19
N PHE A 199 -0.16 -9.33 0.94
CA PHE A 199 -0.19 -9.31 2.41
C PHE A 199 1.11 -8.78 3.01
N MET A 200 2.27 -9.22 2.51
CA MET A 200 3.57 -8.74 3.00
C MET A 200 3.78 -7.25 2.72
N LEU A 201 3.35 -6.76 1.55
CA LEU A 201 3.35 -5.34 1.23
C LEU A 201 2.43 -4.55 2.17
N ASP A 202 1.19 -5.01 2.43
CA ASP A 202 0.27 -4.33 3.37
C ASP A 202 0.83 -4.25 4.81
N ARG A 203 1.57 -5.27 5.23
CA ARG A 203 2.12 -5.35 6.60
C ARG A 203 3.55 -4.85 6.74
N LEU A 204 4.15 -4.37 5.65
CA LEU A 204 5.58 -4.04 5.56
C LEU A 204 6.49 -5.17 6.07
N VAL A 205 6.14 -6.43 5.85
CA VAL A 205 6.98 -7.58 6.24
C VAL A 205 8.03 -7.84 5.16
N ASN A 206 9.22 -8.27 5.56
CA ASN A 206 10.31 -8.56 4.64
C ASN A 206 9.91 -9.60 3.59
N LEU A 207 10.02 -9.23 2.31
CA LEU A 207 9.87 -10.11 1.17
C LEU A 207 11.23 -10.72 0.83
N ASP A 208 11.33 -12.05 0.91
CA ASP A 208 12.56 -12.73 0.52
C ASP A 208 12.78 -12.72 -1.01
N ARG A 209 14.06 -12.80 -1.43
CA ARG A 209 14.42 -12.80 -2.86
C ARG A 209 13.90 -14.03 -3.60
N ALA A 210 13.71 -15.15 -2.90
CA ALA A 210 13.24 -16.41 -3.50
C ALA A 210 11.78 -16.29 -3.95
N MET A 211 10.92 -15.72 -3.11
CA MET A 211 9.52 -15.46 -3.38
C MET A 211 9.35 -14.39 -4.45
N LEU A 212 10.18 -13.35 -4.45
CA LEU A 212 10.21 -12.37 -5.54
C LEU A 212 10.60 -13.03 -6.89
N THR A 213 11.52 -13.99 -6.87
CA THR A 213 11.89 -14.77 -8.06
C THR A 213 10.72 -15.63 -8.55
N GLN A 214 10.01 -16.29 -7.64
CA GLN A 214 8.80 -17.06 -7.97
C GLN A 214 7.70 -16.15 -8.55
N LEU A 215 7.50 -14.95 -7.99
CA LEU A 215 6.51 -13.99 -8.47
C LEU A 215 6.80 -13.56 -9.92
N ARG A 216 8.08 -13.29 -10.23
CA ARG A 216 8.54 -12.93 -11.57
C ARG A 216 8.35 -14.07 -12.57
N ALA A 217 8.57 -15.32 -12.14
CA ALA A 217 8.40 -16.50 -12.98
C ALA A 217 6.96 -16.69 -13.49
N LEU A 218 5.94 -16.19 -12.76
CA LEU A 218 4.53 -16.28 -13.16
C LEU A 218 4.24 -15.64 -14.53
N ARG A 219 5.02 -14.63 -14.95
CA ARG A 219 4.79 -13.89 -16.20
C ARG A 219 5.06 -14.72 -17.46
N SER A 220 5.97 -15.68 -17.34
CA SER A 220 6.39 -16.51 -18.47
C SER A 220 5.59 -17.81 -18.57
N ASP A 221 4.78 -18.13 -17.56
CA ASP A 221 4.00 -19.36 -17.51
C ASP A 221 2.65 -19.20 -18.21
N THR A 222 2.54 -19.79 -19.39
CA THR A 222 1.31 -19.80 -20.22
C THR A 222 0.11 -20.48 -19.55
N ALA A 223 0.32 -21.31 -18.52
CA ALA A 223 -0.77 -21.94 -17.77
C ALA A 223 -1.42 -20.99 -16.74
N VAL A 224 -0.77 -19.86 -16.44
CA VAL A 224 -1.30 -18.84 -15.53
C VAL A 224 -2.25 -17.90 -16.28
N PRO A 225 -3.47 -17.64 -15.78
CA PRO A 225 -4.38 -16.66 -16.37
C PRO A 225 -3.75 -15.27 -16.49
N LEU A 226 -3.96 -14.59 -17.63
CA LEU A 226 -3.36 -13.28 -17.94
C LEU A 226 -3.61 -12.22 -16.85
N GLN A 227 -4.78 -12.24 -16.22
CA GLN A 227 -5.10 -11.31 -15.13
C GLN A 227 -4.18 -11.51 -13.91
N LEU A 228 -3.81 -12.75 -13.60
CA LEU A 228 -2.88 -13.05 -12.49
C LEU A 228 -1.42 -12.76 -12.87
N GLN A 229 -1.05 -12.91 -14.15
CA GLN A 229 0.25 -12.45 -14.65
C GLN A 229 0.37 -10.92 -14.57
N MET A 230 -0.69 -10.20 -14.92
CA MET A 230 -0.76 -8.74 -14.76
C MET A 230 -0.67 -8.34 -13.28
N TRP A 231 -1.36 -9.05 -12.40
CA TRP A 231 -1.27 -8.81 -10.95
C TRP A 231 0.14 -9.03 -10.42
N SER A 232 0.83 -10.09 -10.84
CA SER A 232 2.22 -10.34 -10.41
C SER A 232 3.20 -9.27 -10.90
N LEU A 233 2.97 -8.71 -12.11
CA LEU A 233 3.75 -7.60 -12.64
C LEU A 233 3.49 -6.28 -11.88
N LEU A 234 2.24 -6.00 -11.51
CA LEU A 234 1.89 -4.86 -10.64
C LEU A 234 2.51 -4.99 -9.24
N LEU A 235 2.51 -6.19 -8.66
CA LEU A 235 3.10 -6.43 -7.34
C LEU A 235 4.62 -6.24 -7.32
N ASP A 236 5.35 -6.74 -8.33
CA ASP A 236 6.81 -6.49 -8.42
C ASP A 236 7.13 -5.00 -8.60
N LEU A 237 6.30 -4.27 -9.36
CA LEU A 237 6.42 -2.81 -9.43
C LEU A 237 6.20 -2.14 -8.08
N LEU A 238 5.19 -2.57 -7.32
CA LEU A 238 4.94 -2.04 -5.98
C LEU A 238 6.09 -2.37 -5.01
N VAL A 239 6.69 -3.56 -5.08
CA VAL A 239 7.90 -3.91 -4.32
C VAL A 239 9.04 -2.95 -4.64
N ALA A 240 9.33 -2.72 -5.92
CA ALA A 240 10.39 -1.81 -6.33
C ALA A 240 10.11 -0.36 -5.90
N ILE A 241 8.85 0.10 -5.98
CA ILE A 241 8.46 1.44 -5.50
C ILE A 241 8.64 1.54 -3.98
N HIS A 242 8.21 0.52 -3.24
CA HIS A 242 8.33 0.42 -1.79
C HIS A 242 9.79 0.45 -1.31
N TRP A 243 10.70 -0.17 -2.06
CA TRP A 243 12.14 -0.11 -1.79
C TRP A 243 12.84 1.13 -2.40
N ASP A 244 12.09 2.04 -3.02
CA ASP A 244 12.58 3.23 -3.74
C ASP A 244 13.59 2.92 -4.87
N GLU A 245 13.49 1.72 -5.45
CA GLU A 245 14.35 1.26 -6.54
C GLU A 245 14.00 1.91 -7.89
N ASN A 246 14.90 1.72 -8.85
CA ASN A 246 14.64 2.11 -10.23
C ASN A 246 13.67 1.14 -10.90
N ILE A 247 12.59 1.68 -11.49
CA ILE A 247 11.53 0.88 -12.10
C ILE A 247 11.64 0.73 -13.63
N MET A 248 12.68 1.25 -14.29
CA MET A 248 12.75 1.34 -15.77
C MET A 248 12.66 -0.03 -16.46
N ASP A 249 13.33 -1.04 -15.91
CA ASP A 249 13.29 -2.40 -16.47
C ASP A 249 11.87 -2.97 -16.37
N LEU A 250 11.21 -2.80 -15.21
CA LEU A 250 9.80 -3.19 -15.04
C LEU A 250 8.85 -2.43 -15.97
N LEU A 251 9.12 -1.16 -16.26
CA LEU A 251 8.33 -0.41 -17.25
C LEU A 251 8.49 -0.97 -18.67
N THR A 252 9.66 -1.53 -18.98
CA THR A 252 9.91 -2.25 -20.23
C THR A 252 9.14 -3.56 -20.24
N ASP A 253 9.15 -4.33 -19.15
CA ASP A 253 8.32 -5.53 -19.01
C ASP A 253 6.82 -5.23 -19.21
N PHE A 254 6.30 -4.13 -18.65
CA PHE A 254 4.92 -3.70 -18.90
C PHE A 254 4.67 -3.37 -20.37
N LYS A 255 5.61 -2.68 -21.02
CA LYS A 255 5.49 -2.34 -22.44
C LYS A 255 5.43 -3.61 -23.29
N ASP A 256 6.29 -4.58 -23.00
CA ASP A 256 6.36 -5.85 -23.73
C ASP A 256 5.10 -6.67 -23.47
N PHE A 257 4.68 -6.81 -22.21
CA PHE A 257 3.44 -7.49 -21.83
C PHE A 257 2.21 -6.89 -22.52
N PHE A 258 2.07 -5.55 -22.48
CA PHE A 258 0.96 -4.89 -23.16
C PHE A 258 1.06 -5.00 -24.69
N SER A 259 2.26 -5.07 -25.27
CA SER A 259 2.39 -5.25 -26.72
C SER A 259 1.91 -6.63 -27.18
N MET A 260 2.16 -7.66 -26.37
CA MET A 260 1.79 -9.05 -26.68
C MET A 260 0.31 -9.36 -26.37
N HIS A 261 -0.24 -8.79 -25.29
CA HIS A 261 -1.54 -9.22 -24.74
C HIS A 261 -2.61 -8.13 -24.71
N LYS A 262 -2.42 -6.99 -25.40
CA LYS A 262 -3.33 -5.83 -25.37
C LYS A 262 -4.79 -6.20 -25.58
N ASP A 263 -5.09 -6.88 -26.68
CA ASP A 263 -6.48 -7.13 -27.10
C ASP A 263 -7.10 -8.22 -26.22
N ALA A 264 -6.34 -9.23 -25.83
CA ALA A 264 -6.76 -10.22 -24.84
C ALA A 264 -7.15 -9.57 -23.49
N LEU A 265 -6.44 -8.51 -23.05
CA LEU A 265 -6.75 -7.77 -21.82
C LEU A 265 -7.89 -6.75 -21.97
N LYS A 266 -8.31 -6.43 -23.20
CA LYS A 266 -9.50 -5.60 -23.43
C LYS A 266 -10.76 -6.46 -23.43
N ASP A 267 -10.66 -7.64 -24.03
CA ASP A 267 -11.77 -8.58 -24.19
C ASP A 267 -11.85 -9.60 -23.03
N CYS A 268 -10.95 -9.50 -22.03
CA CYS A 268 -10.91 -10.46 -20.93
C CYS A 268 -12.15 -10.35 -20.03
N SER A 269 -12.59 -11.52 -19.54
CA SER A 269 -13.55 -11.60 -18.46
C SER A 269 -12.96 -11.01 -17.18
N ASP A 270 -13.79 -10.28 -16.44
CA ASP A 270 -13.47 -9.82 -15.08
C ASP A 270 -13.41 -10.95 -14.06
N THR A 271 -13.83 -12.14 -14.44
CA THR A 271 -13.76 -13.33 -13.59
C THR A 271 -12.72 -14.31 -14.14
N VAL A 272 -11.77 -14.67 -13.30
CA VAL A 272 -10.85 -15.81 -13.53
C VAL A 272 -11.48 -17.05 -12.91
N VAL A 273 -11.55 -18.14 -13.67
CA VAL A 273 -12.07 -19.43 -13.20
C VAL A 273 -10.92 -20.41 -13.10
N LEU A 274 -10.64 -20.87 -11.87
CA LEU A 274 -9.58 -21.82 -11.56
C LEU A 274 -10.20 -23.18 -11.23
N SER A 275 -9.95 -24.19 -12.07
CA SER A 275 -10.37 -25.57 -11.79
C SER A 275 -9.39 -26.19 -10.80
N VAL A 276 -9.82 -26.31 -9.53
CA VAL A 276 -8.96 -26.86 -8.47
C VAL A 276 -8.98 -28.39 -8.45
N LYS A 277 -10.12 -28.98 -8.81
CA LYS A 277 -10.29 -30.40 -9.12
C LYS A 277 -11.55 -30.59 -9.99
N LYS A 278 -11.76 -31.80 -10.50
CA LYS A 278 -12.94 -32.10 -11.34
C LYS A 278 -14.24 -31.72 -10.61
N GLY A 279 -15.02 -30.82 -11.21
CA GLY A 279 -16.32 -30.39 -10.67
C GLY A 279 -16.28 -29.25 -9.65
N VAL A 280 -15.09 -28.80 -9.22
CA VAL A 280 -14.94 -27.70 -8.26
C VAL A 280 -14.06 -26.60 -8.85
N ASN A 281 -14.62 -25.39 -8.92
CA ASN A 281 -13.94 -24.22 -9.44
C ASN A 281 -13.91 -23.10 -8.40
N VAL A 282 -12.78 -22.41 -8.30
CA VAL A 282 -12.68 -21.12 -7.63
C VAL A 282 -12.89 -20.02 -8.66
N ARG A 283 -13.71 -19.03 -8.32
CA ARG A 283 -14.00 -17.88 -9.19
C ARG A 283 -13.47 -16.62 -8.53
N LEU A 284 -12.48 -15.99 -9.17
CA LEU A 284 -11.87 -14.76 -8.69
C LEU A 284 -12.44 -13.59 -9.47
N PHE A 285 -13.13 -12.67 -8.80
CA PHE A 285 -13.62 -11.44 -9.42
C PHE A 285 -12.53 -10.36 -9.35
N VAL A 286 -11.95 -10.01 -10.49
CA VAL A 286 -10.77 -9.14 -10.66
C VAL A 286 -11.03 -8.06 -11.72
N PRO A 287 -11.98 -7.13 -11.47
CA PRO A 287 -12.44 -6.18 -12.49
C PRO A 287 -11.39 -5.16 -12.94
N LEU A 288 -10.30 -4.99 -12.18
CA LEU A 288 -9.21 -4.04 -12.46
C LEU A 288 -8.12 -4.59 -13.38
N PHE A 289 -8.06 -5.90 -13.60
CA PHE A 289 -6.98 -6.53 -14.38
C PHE A 289 -7.30 -6.58 -15.88
N ASN A 290 -7.71 -5.43 -16.40
CA ASN A 290 -7.90 -5.18 -17.83
C ASN A 290 -6.96 -4.07 -18.31
N TYR A 291 -6.84 -3.91 -19.62
CA TYR A 291 -5.87 -2.99 -20.22
C TYR A 291 -6.04 -1.52 -19.76
N HIS A 292 -7.27 -1.02 -19.67
CA HIS A 292 -7.54 0.38 -19.38
C HIS A 292 -7.25 0.73 -17.92
N ASP A 293 -7.74 -0.10 -17.00
CA ASP A 293 -7.51 0.07 -15.57
C ASP A 293 -6.03 -0.10 -15.21
N CYS A 294 -5.37 -1.14 -15.73
CA CYS A 294 -3.95 -1.37 -15.46
C CYS A 294 -3.07 -0.24 -15.99
N LYS A 295 -3.36 0.31 -17.18
CA LYS A 295 -2.62 1.47 -17.70
C LYS A 295 -2.81 2.70 -16.82
N ASN A 296 -4.02 2.93 -16.30
CA ASN A 296 -4.30 4.04 -15.41
C ASN A 296 -3.58 3.89 -14.06
N MET A 297 -3.64 2.71 -13.44
CA MET A 297 -2.90 2.38 -12.22
C MET A 297 -1.38 2.47 -12.42
N LEU A 298 -0.86 1.97 -13.55
CA LEU A 298 0.56 2.06 -13.89
C LEU A 298 1.03 3.52 -13.95
N LEU A 299 0.25 4.43 -14.52
CA LEU A 299 0.56 5.86 -14.54
C LEU A 299 0.59 6.47 -13.13
N LEU A 300 -0.30 6.03 -12.24
CA LEU A 300 -0.26 6.44 -10.83
C LEU A 300 1.04 5.97 -10.18
N PHE A 301 1.35 4.67 -10.28
CA PHE A 301 2.54 4.07 -9.68
C PHE A 301 3.84 4.71 -10.20
N GLN A 302 3.92 4.97 -11.52
CA GLN A 302 5.00 5.74 -12.11
C GLN A 302 5.10 7.16 -11.54
N SER A 303 3.97 7.81 -11.27
CA SER A 303 3.94 9.17 -10.69
C SER A 303 4.35 9.22 -9.21
N VAL A 304 4.17 8.11 -8.47
CA VAL A 304 4.56 7.99 -7.06
C VAL A 304 6.05 7.67 -6.91
N SER A 305 6.58 6.73 -7.71
CA SER A 305 8.01 6.79 -8.06
C SER A 305 8.27 8.15 -8.74
N TYR A 306 9.46 8.68 -8.99
CA TYR A 306 9.61 10.05 -9.55
C TYR A 306 8.98 11.26 -8.78
N LEU A 307 8.05 11.11 -7.82
CA LEU A 307 7.42 12.21 -7.08
C LEU A 307 8.45 13.16 -6.47
N THR A 308 9.49 12.59 -5.85
CA THR A 308 10.58 13.34 -5.21
C THR A 308 11.50 14.06 -6.19
N THR A 309 11.33 13.87 -7.51
CA THR A 309 12.09 14.54 -8.57
C THR A 309 11.32 15.65 -9.28
N CYS A 310 10.19 16.09 -8.70
CA CYS A 310 9.32 17.15 -9.21
C CYS A 310 10.03 18.49 -9.47
N TYR A 311 11.11 18.80 -8.74
CA TYR A 311 11.93 20.00 -8.95
C TYR A 311 12.66 20.03 -10.31
N SER A 312 12.84 18.86 -10.95
CA SER A 312 13.54 18.74 -12.23
C SER A 312 12.59 18.79 -13.41
N LYS A 313 12.78 19.75 -14.33
CA LYS A 313 12.00 19.85 -15.58
C LYS A 313 12.14 18.61 -16.48
N SER A 314 13.19 17.82 -16.34
CA SER A 314 13.40 16.59 -17.11
C SER A 314 12.71 15.36 -16.52
N SER A 315 12.31 15.41 -15.25
CA SER A 315 11.78 14.25 -14.51
C SER A 315 10.50 14.57 -13.72
N ASN A 316 9.85 15.70 -13.98
CA ASN A 316 8.56 16.09 -13.40
C ASN A 316 7.37 15.31 -13.99
N PHE A 317 7.48 13.98 -13.97
CA PHE A 317 6.46 13.06 -14.47
C PHE A 317 5.15 13.22 -13.70
N SER A 318 5.22 13.22 -12.36
CA SER A 318 4.08 13.38 -11.45
C SER A 318 3.21 14.59 -11.77
N THR A 319 3.83 15.77 -11.95
CA THR A 319 3.14 17.02 -12.31
C THR A 319 2.30 16.90 -13.59
N LYS A 320 2.79 16.13 -14.57
CA LYS A 320 2.11 15.96 -15.87
C LYS A 320 1.04 14.87 -15.82
N PHE A 321 1.28 13.79 -15.09
CA PHE A 321 0.47 12.57 -15.19
C PHE A 321 -0.53 12.36 -14.06
N LEU A 322 -0.32 12.92 -12.86
CA LEU A 322 -1.33 12.87 -11.79
C LEU A 322 -2.68 13.51 -12.21
N PRO A 323 -2.72 14.69 -12.87
CA PRO A 323 -3.98 15.25 -13.35
C PRO A 323 -4.68 14.35 -14.40
N LYS A 324 -3.89 13.65 -15.21
CA LYS A 324 -4.40 12.73 -16.23
C LYS A 324 -5.03 11.48 -15.60
N VAL A 325 -4.37 10.89 -14.59
CA VAL A 325 -4.90 9.74 -13.84
C VAL A 325 -6.20 10.14 -13.15
N LEU A 326 -6.22 11.29 -12.46
CA LEU A 326 -7.41 11.81 -11.80
C LEU A 326 -8.60 11.90 -12.79
N LYS A 327 -8.38 12.54 -13.94
CA LYS A 327 -9.41 12.67 -14.98
C LYS A 327 -9.87 11.31 -15.51
N THR A 328 -8.93 10.43 -15.84
CA THR A 328 -9.24 9.10 -16.40
C THR A 328 -10.02 8.24 -15.39
N SER A 329 -9.69 8.31 -14.10
CA SER A 329 -10.41 7.58 -13.04
C SER A 329 -11.85 8.07 -12.88
N LEU A 330 -12.10 9.38 -12.99
CA LEU A 330 -13.46 9.94 -12.98
C LEU A 330 -14.26 9.46 -14.21
N GLU A 331 -13.66 9.47 -15.39
CA GLU A 331 -14.29 8.96 -16.63
C GLU A 331 -14.60 7.45 -16.52
N LEU A 332 -13.68 6.63 -16.01
CA LEU A 332 -13.90 5.20 -15.78
C LEU A 332 -15.02 4.95 -14.77
N LYS A 333 -15.08 5.74 -13.69
CA LYS A 333 -16.16 5.68 -12.71
C LYS A 333 -17.53 5.99 -13.32
N GLU A 334 -17.62 7.02 -14.16
CA GLU A 334 -18.87 7.46 -14.80
C GLU A 334 -19.36 6.49 -15.88
N THR A 335 -18.44 5.98 -16.70
CA THR A 335 -18.71 5.07 -17.82
C THR A 335 -18.88 3.61 -17.39
N PHE A 336 -18.73 3.30 -16.09
CA PHE A 336 -18.83 1.94 -15.58
C PHE A 336 -20.24 1.36 -15.73
N GLN A 337 -20.40 0.41 -16.67
CA GLN A 337 -21.68 -0.21 -17.07
C GLN A 337 -21.72 -1.75 -16.94
N LYS A 338 -21.07 -2.32 -15.92
CA LYS A 338 -21.08 -3.78 -15.74
C LYS A 338 -22.41 -4.29 -15.18
N ARG A 339 -22.89 -5.39 -15.76
CA ARG A 339 -24.12 -6.11 -15.33
C ARG A 339 -23.80 -7.03 -14.16
N THR A 340 -23.76 -6.47 -12.96
CA THR A 340 -23.46 -7.19 -11.70
C THR A 340 -24.38 -6.67 -10.58
N THR A 341 -24.16 -7.09 -9.34
CA THR A 341 -24.92 -6.57 -8.20
C THR A 341 -24.65 -5.09 -7.98
N LEU A 342 -25.60 -4.36 -7.40
CA LEU A 342 -25.43 -2.95 -7.07
C LEU A 342 -24.28 -2.73 -6.09
N VAL A 343 -24.09 -3.64 -5.14
CA VAL A 343 -22.97 -3.61 -4.20
C VAL A 343 -21.64 -3.73 -4.93
N TYR A 344 -21.50 -4.65 -5.90
CA TYR A 344 -20.27 -4.75 -6.69
C TYR A 344 -20.02 -3.52 -7.58
N VAL A 345 -21.07 -2.93 -8.16
CA VAL A 345 -20.95 -1.66 -8.90
C VAL A 345 -20.41 -0.57 -7.98
N HIS A 346 -20.97 -0.43 -6.77
CA HIS A 346 -20.53 0.56 -5.80
C HIS A 346 -19.08 0.32 -5.35
N SER A 347 -18.71 -0.93 -5.05
CA SER A 347 -17.35 -1.32 -4.66
C SER A 347 -16.30 -0.91 -5.71
N ILE A 348 -16.58 -1.08 -6.99
CA ILE A 348 -15.65 -0.67 -8.06
C ILE A 348 -15.58 0.85 -8.18
N ARG A 349 -16.71 1.56 -8.07
CA ARG A 349 -16.71 3.04 -8.04
C ARG A 349 -15.89 3.59 -6.88
N ASN A 350 -15.97 2.95 -5.71
CA ASN A 350 -15.20 3.34 -4.54
C ASN A 350 -13.68 3.16 -4.75
N ILE A 351 -13.25 2.19 -5.56
CA ILE A 351 -11.84 2.05 -5.94
C ILE A 351 -11.38 3.25 -6.77
N TYR A 352 -12.19 3.71 -7.73
CA TYR A 352 -11.86 4.91 -8.50
C TYR A 352 -11.82 6.18 -7.63
N ASP A 353 -12.72 6.31 -6.65
CA ASP A 353 -12.67 7.41 -5.68
C ASP A 353 -11.39 7.38 -4.85
N LYS A 354 -10.95 6.19 -4.43
CA LYS A 354 -9.66 6.00 -3.74
C LYS A 354 -8.47 6.42 -4.62
N ILE A 355 -8.47 6.07 -5.90
CA ILE A 355 -7.43 6.51 -6.84
C ILE A 355 -7.42 8.04 -6.95
N VAL A 356 -8.59 8.68 -7.05
CA VAL A 356 -8.71 10.14 -7.12
C VAL A 356 -8.16 10.81 -5.86
N ASP A 357 -8.50 10.29 -4.67
CA ASP A 357 -7.98 10.81 -3.41
C ASP A 357 -6.46 10.63 -3.28
N LEU A 358 -5.91 9.50 -3.72
CA LEU A 358 -4.45 9.31 -3.78
C LEU A 358 -3.78 10.28 -4.76
N CYS A 359 -4.39 10.57 -5.93
CA CYS A 359 -3.88 11.61 -6.82
C CYS A 359 -3.81 12.96 -6.13
N ARG A 360 -4.88 13.36 -5.42
CA ARG A 360 -4.93 14.62 -4.67
C ARG A 360 -3.91 14.66 -3.54
N PHE A 361 -3.73 13.56 -2.84
CA PHE A 361 -2.69 13.41 -1.82
C PHE A 361 -1.30 13.70 -2.40
N TYR A 362 -0.91 13.01 -3.47
CA TYR A 362 0.42 13.18 -4.07
C TYR A 362 0.62 14.54 -4.76
N GLN A 363 -0.43 15.15 -5.32
CA GLN A 363 -0.38 16.53 -5.81
C GLN A 363 -0.12 17.53 -4.69
N THR A 364 -0.75 17.33 -3.53
CA THR A 364 -0.54 18.14 -2.33
C THR A 364 0.88 17.95 -1.80
N TRP A 365 1.35 16.70 -1.72
CA TRP A 365 2.72 16.37 -1.31
C TRP A 365 3.76 17.02 -2.20
N GLU A 366 3.60 16.93 -3.52
CA GLU A 366 4.48 17.60 -4.49
C GLU A 366 4.49 19.13 -4.29
N SER A 367 3.31 19.71 -4.07
CA SER A 367 3.17 21.16 -3.83
C SER A 367 3.92 21.59 -2.56
N LEU A 368 3.84 20.80 -1.49
CA LEU A 368 4.55 21.06 -0.23
C LEU A 368 6.08 20.89 -0.36
N ILE A 369 6.57 20.02 -1.24
CA ILE A 369 8.02 19.93 -1.55
C ILE A 369 8.50 21.23 -2.23
N LEU A 370 7.70 21.78 -3.15
CA LEU A 370 8.10 22.89 -4.00
C LEU A 370 7.80 24.27 -3.42
N SER A 371 6.83 24.36 -2.51
CA SER A 371 6.29 25.62 -1.96
C SER A 371 5.91 25.49 -0.50
N GLU A 372 5.84 26.61 0.22
CA GLU A 372 5.45 26.65 1.63
C GLU A 372 4.01 26.19 1.87
N ARG A 373 3.09 26.67 1.03
CA ARG A 373 1.65 26.45 1.13
C ARG A 373 1.11 25.93 -0.19
N VAL A 374 -0.02 25.22 -0.11
CA VAL A 374 -0.80 24.79 -1.27
C VAL A 374 -1.83 25.86 -1.60
N GLU A 375 -1.84 26.37 -2.84
CA GLU A 375 -2.64 27.55 -3.24
C GLU A 375 -4.14 27.37 -2.98
N GLU A 376 -4.69 26.18 -3.23
CA GLU A 376 -6.11 25.86 -3.05
C GLU A 376 -6.44 25.30 -1.65
N GLY A 377 -5.46 25.26 -0.75
CA GLY A 377 -5.56 24.59 0.54
C GLY A 377 -5.37 23.06 0.46
N ILE A 378 -5.31 22.42 1.62
CA ILE A 378 -5.15 20.96 1.72
C ILE A 378 -6.52 20.29 1.52
N PRO A 379 -6.67 19.37 0.54
CA PRO A 379 -7.94 18.68 0.30
C PRO A 379 -8.25 17.70 1.45
N ARG A 380 -9.55 17.55 1.77
CA ARG A 380 -10.01 16.49 2.67
C ARG A 380 -10.17 15.17 1.92
N LEU A 381 -9.37 14.19 2.30
CA LEU A 381 -9.36 12.84 1.73
C LEU A 381 -10.16 11.89 2.62
N GLN A 382 -10.61 10.75 2.07
CA GLN A 382 -11.18 9.67 2.89
C GLN A 382 -10.15 9.01 3.83
N TYR A 383 -8.86 9.23 3.59
CA TYR A 383 -7.74 8.70 4.38
C TYR A 383 -7.39 9.64 5.54
N SER A 384 -7.96 9.41 6.73
CA SER A 384 -7.80 10.29 7.90
C SER A 384 -6.34 10.54 8.29
N ASP A 385 -5.52 9.49 8.34
CA ASP A 385 -4.13 9.61 8.80
C ASP A 385 -3.26 10.33 7.77
N TYR A 386 -3.59 10.21 6.49
CA TYR A 386 -2.94 10.98 5.42
C TYR A 386 -3.30 12.46 5.50
N ASN A 387 -4.54 12.81 5.88
CA ASN A 387 -4.91 14.20 6.14
C ASN A 387 -4.06 14.77 7.29
N ILE A 388 -3.93 14.01 8.40
CA ILE A 388 -3.10 14.42 9.55
C ILE A 388 -1.65 14.63 9.12
N LEU A 389 -1.10 13.74 8.29
CA LEU A 389 0.27 13.86 7.79
C LEU A 389 0.47 15.13 6.93
N LEU A 390 -0.43 15.41 5.98
CA LEU A 390 -0.37 16.62 5.15
C LEU A 390 -0.48 17.90 5.99
N ASP A 391 -1.39 17.91 6.98
CA ASP A 391 -1.55 19.01 7.92
C ASP A 391 -0.25 19.21 8.74
N SER A 392 0.34 18.12 9.24
CA SER A 392 1.60 18.15 10.01
C SER A 392 2.75 18.74 9.20
N MET A 393 2.92 18.28 7.96
CA MET A 393 3.99 18.73 7.07
C MET A 393 3.84 20.21 6.71
N SER A 394 2.63 20.64 6.35
CA SER A 394 2.37 22.04 5.98
C SER A 394 2.59 23.00 7.15
N LEU A 395 2.21 22.59 8.37
CA LEU A 395 2.43 23.41 9.57
C LEU A 395 3.90 23.47 9.97
N GLN A 396 4.64 22.37 9.82
CA GLN A 396 6.06 22.30 10.17
C GLN A 396 6.93 23.23 9.32
N GLN A 397 6.60 23.40 8.04
CA GLN A 397 7.38 24.24 7.11
C GLN A 397 6.90 25.69 6.99
N ALA A 398 5.85 26.07 7.72
CA ALA A 398 5.33 27.43 7.71
C ALA A 398 6.36 28.42 8.29
N GLN A 399 6.35 29.68 7.81
CA GLN A 399 7.26 30.74 8.30
C GLN A 399 7.26 30.90 9.83
N GLN A 400 6.12 30.71 10.47
CA GLN A 400 5.96 30.73 11.94
C GLN A 400 5.25 29.46 12.38
N ALA A 401 6.01 28.36 12.45
CA ALA A 401 5.51 27.05 12.82
C ALA A 401 5.25 26.96 14.34
N ASP A 402 4.04 26.51 14.73
CA ASP A 402 3.75 26.06 16.09
C ASP A 402 4.24 24.62 16.26
N LEU A 403 5.47 24.46 16.75
CA LEU A 403 6.11 23.15 16.90
C LEU A 403 5.43 22.25 17.95
N VAL A 404 4.73 22.84 18.94
CA VAL A 404 3.97 22.06 19.93
C VAL A 404 2.79 21.39 19.26
N HIS A 405 2.05 22.13 18.44
CA HIS A 405 0.95 21.58 17.66
C HIS A 405 1.44 20.51 16.66
N VAL A 406 2.53 20.79 15.93
CA VAL A 406 3.14 19.82 15.00
C VAL A 406 3.55 18.53 15.70
N SER A 407 4.19 18.63 16.87
CA SER A 407 4.57 17.48 17.70
C SER A 407 3.36 16.65 18.12
N SER A 408 2.25 17.30 18.51
CA SER A 408 1.00 16.60 18.84
C SER A 408 0.43 15.82 17.63
N LEU A 409 0.50 16.38 16.42
CA LEU A 409 0.00 15.71 15.22
C LEU A 409 0.86 14.47 14.88
N TYR A 410 2.19 14.60 14.84
CA TYR A 410 3.05 13.43 14.64
C TYR A 410 2.91 12.40 15.78
N GLY A 411 2.69 12.84 17.03
CA GLY A 411 2.36 11.99 18.16
C GLY A 411 1.09 11.16 17.98
N SER A 412 0.12 11.67 17.22
CA SER A 412 -1.07 10.90 16.83
C SER A 412 -0.76 9.83 15.78
N LEU A 413 0.12 10.14 14.81
CA LEU A 413 0.54 9.20 13.75
C LEU A 413 1.37 8.03 14.29
N VAL A 414 2.14 8.23 15.38
CA VAL A 414 2.84 7.12 16.07
C VAL A 414 1.88 6.02 16.56
N LYS A 415 0.60 6.36 16.76
CA LYS A 415 -0.47 5.42 17.16
C LYS A 415 -1.23 4.83 15.98
N SER A 416 -0.88 5.18 14.74
CA SER A 416 -1.51 4.64 13.54
C SER A 416 -1.36 3.12 13.46
N LYS A 417 -2.33 2.47 12.82
CA LYS A 417 -2.26 1.06 12.45
C LYS A 417 -1.42 0.83 11.19
N ASP A 418 -1.19 1.89 10.41
CA ASP A 418 -0.31 1.88 9.25
C ASP A 418 1.16 1.94 9.73
N PRO A 419 1.97 0.90 9.49
CA PRO A 419 3.34 0.85 9.95
C PRO A 419 4.26 1.90 9.29
N GLU A 420 3.98 2.32 8.06
CA GLU A 420 4.79 3.32 7.35
C GLU A 420 4.53 4.71 7.94
N LEU A 421 3.26 5.08 8.12
CA LEU A 421 2.89 6.36 8.74
C LEU A 421 3.41 6.47 10.17
N LYS A 422 3.39 5.35 10.91
CA LYS A 422 3.97 5.27 12.25
C LYS A 422 5.46 5.60 12.24
N LEU A 423 6.22 5.04 11.29
CA LEU A 423 7.64 5.32 11.13
C LEU A 423 7.91 6.77 10.70
N ILE A 424 7.10 7.31 9.78
CA ILE A 424 7.16 8.73 9.39
C ILE A 424 6.94 9.63 10.61
N GLY A 425 5.92 9.35 11.42
CA GLY A 425 5.64 10.09 12.65
C GLY A 425 6.77 10.01 13.67
N MET A 426 7.33 8.81 13.89
CA MET A 426 8.47 8.61 14.79
C MET A 426 9.72 9.38 14.32
N ALA A 427 10.03 9.33 13.02
CA ALA A 427 11.18 10.04 12.46
C ALA A 427 11.06 11.56 12.63
N HIS A 428 9.86 12.13 12.38
CA HIS A 428 9.65 13.56 12.56
C HIS A 428 9.67 13.99 14.04
N LEU A 429 9.02 13.23 14.95
CA LEU A 429 9.14 13.51 16.39
C LEU A 429 10.58 13.47 16.87
N TYR A 430 11.35 12.49 16.39
CA TYR A 430 12.75 12.37 16.71
C TYR A 430 13.53 13.63 16.29
N THR A 431 13.29 14.16 15.07
CA THR A 431 13.92 15.41 14.63
C THR A 431 13.56 16.61 15.50
N LEU A 432 12.31 16.70 15.98
CA LEU A 432 11.86 17.78 16.87
C LEU A 432 12.58 17.69 18.23
N TYR A 433 12.67 16.51 18.83
CA TYR A 433 13.35 16.33 20.12
C TYR A 433 14.86 16.59 20.03
N VAL A 434 15.51 16.20 18.93
CA VAL A 434 16.92 16.55 18.69
C VAL A 434 17.10 18.06 18.57
N ALA A 435 16.19 18.77 17.90
CA ALA A 435 16.23 20.23 17.79
C ALA A 435 15.98 20.91 19.15
N GLU A 436 15.01 20.43 19.94
CA GLU A 436 14.74 20.88 21.32
C GLU A 436 15.98 20.75 22.20
N LEU A 437 16.64 19.58 22.18
CA LEU A 437 17.86 19.33 22.93
C LEU A 437 19.01 20.26 22.50
N SER A 438 19.22 20.41 21.20
CA SER A 438 20.31 21.22 20.63
C SER A 438 20.21 22.71 21.00
N GLN A 439 18.99 23.23 21.17
CA GLN A 439 18.72 24.64 21.48
C GLN A 439 18.41 24.89 22.96
N CYS A 440 18.49 23.87 23.81
CA CYS A 440 18.18 23.99 25.22
C CYS A 440 19.13 25.00 25.89
N SER A 441 18.57 25.96 26.61
CA SER A 441 19.33 26.97 27.37
C SER A 441 19.11 26.84 28.89
N GLU A 442 18.42 25.78 29.31
CA GLU A 442 18.12 25.49 30.70
C GLU A 442 19.28 24.75 31.39
N GLY A 443 19.14 24.53 32.71
CA GLY A 443 20.18 23.89 33.52
C GLY A 443 20.42 22.41 33.18
N PRO A 444 21.44 21.79 33.80
CA PRO A 444 21.84 20.41 33.53
C PRO A 444 20.71 19.36 33.67
N GLU A 445 19.75 19.59 34.56
CA GLU A 445 18.61 18.69 34.78
C GLU A 445 17.69 18.61 33.55
N ALA A 446 17.30 19.76 32.99
CA ALA A 446 16.46 19.83 31.79
C ALA A 446 17.17 19.26 30.55
N ILE A 447 18.47 19.52 30.40
CA ILE A 447 19.29 18.91 29.35
C ILE A 447 19.31 17.38 29.49
N SER A 448 19.44 16.86 30.73
CA SER A 448 19.41 15.42 30.99
C SER A 448 18.05 14.79 30.65
N GLU A 449 16.94 15.45 30.99
CA GLU A 449 15.59 14.98 30.68
C GLU A 449 15.37 14.92 29.15
N LEU A 450 15.73 15.98 28.42
CA LEU A 450 15.64 16.01 26.96
C LEU A 450 16.55 14.98 26.30
N THR A 451 17.73 14.72 26.87
CA THR A 451 18.66 13.68 26.41
C THR A 451 18.03 12.29 26.54
N GLN A 452 17.39 12.00 27.68
CA GLN A 452 16.68 10.75 27.90
C GLN A 452 15.52 10.59 26.90
N LYS A 453 14.65 11.61 26.81
CA LYS A 453 13.51 11.63 25.86
C LYS A 453 13.95 11.37 24.42
N THR A 454 15.05 12.00 23.99
CA THR A 454 15.60 11.83 22.65
C THR A 454 16.16 10.42 22.43
N THR A 455 16.81 9.85 23.44
CA THR A 455 17.36 8.48 23.39
C THR A 455 16.24 7.44 23.31
N GLU A 456 15.17 7.58 24.09
CA GLU A 456 14.00 6.71 24.05
C GLU A 456 13.29 6.78 22.68
N ALA A 457 13.12 7.98 22.13
CA ALA A 457 12.55 8.17 20.80
C ALA A 457 13.41 7.50 19.70
N TRP A 458 14.73 7.60 19.81
CA TRP A 458 15.65 6.91 18.90
C TRP A 458 15.50 5.38 18.96
N GLN A 459 15.43 4.81 20.17
CA GLN A 459 15.27 3.35 20.33
C GLN A 459 13.94 2.85 19.75
N GLN A 460 12.85 3.60 19.96
CA GLN A 460 11.55 3.26 19.38
C GLN A 460 11.55 3.32 17.85
N LEU A 461 12.17 4.36 17.28
CA LEU A 461 12.35 4.50 15.83
C LEU A 461 13.19 3.36 15.26
N GLN A 462 14.36 3.09 15.85
CA GLN A 462 15.28 2.05 15.39
C GLN A 462 14.62 0.67 15.44
N GLN A 463 13.97 0.32 16.55
CA GLN A 463 13.29 -0.96 16.70
C GLN A 463 12.15 -1.12 15.69
N SER A 464 11.36 -0.08 15.46
CA SER A 464 10.25 -0.14 14.49
C SER A 464 10.79 -0.28 13.05
N TYR A 465 11.87 0.43 12.72
CA TYR A 465 12.51 0.37 11.41
C TYR A 465 13.11 -1.02 11.13
N LEU A 466 13.89 -1.57 12.07
CA LEU A 466 14.56 -2.87 11.90
C LEU A 466 13.60 -4.06 11.76
N ASN A 467 12.36 -3.92 12.26
CA ASN A 467 11.32 -4.95 12.12
C ASN A 467 10.43 -4.76 10.89
N SER A 468 10.80 -3.85 9.97
CA SER A 468 10.04 -3.55 8.75
C SER A 468 10.86 -3.83 7.50
N SER A 469 10.18 -4.01 6.37
CA SER A 469 10.77 -4.14 5.02
C SER A 469 11.47 -2.89 4.52
N LEU A 470 11.33 -1.75 5.21
CA LEU A 470 12.06 -0.53 4.88
C LEU A 470 13.56 -0.65 5.16
N VAL A 471 14.03 -1.72 5.83
CA VAL A 471 15.47 -2.01 5.96
C VAL A 471 16.17 -2.21 4.62
N GLU A 472 15.43 -2.69 3.61
CA GLU A 472 15.91 -2.85 2.23
C GLU A 472 15.79 -1.55 1.41
N ASN A 473 15.04 -0.55 1.90
CA ASN A 473 14.91 0.73 1.24
C ASN A 473 16.12 1.63 1.57
N ASN A 474 16.95 1.91 0.57
CA ASN A 474 18.16 2.71 0.74
C ASN A 474 17.91 4.18 1.10
N VAL A 475 16.77 4.76 0.71
CA VAL A 475 16.38 6.13 1.11
C VAL A 475 16.15 6.17 2.62
N TRP A 476 15.45 5.18 3.16
CA TRP A 476 15.25 5.03 4.61
C TRP A 476 16.55 4.71 5.34
N LYS A 477 17.33 3.73 4.87
CA LYS A 477 18.60 3.35 5.47
C LYS A 477 19.59 4.51 5.58
N CYS A 478 19.71 5.31 4.53
CA CYS A 478 20.54 6.51 4.53
C CYS A 478 19.99 7.57 5.50
N SER A 479 18.67 7.81 5.47
CA SER A 479 18.02 8.80 6.36
C SER A 479 18.19 8.45 7.84
N ILE A 480 18.06 7.18 8.21
CA ILE A 480 18.28 6.72 9.59
C ILE A 480 19.73 6.97 10.03
N ALA A 481 20.72 6.72 9.16
CA ALA A 481 22.12 7.02 9.46
C ALA A 481 22.39 8.53 9.60
N ILE A 482 21.73 9.36 8.79
CA ILE A 482 21.81 10.84 8.90
C ILE A 482 21.19 11.31 10.22
N LEU A 483 20.00 10.84 10.58
CA LEU A 483 19.30 11.19 11.83
C LEU A 483 20.13 10.80 13.06
N TRP A 484 20.82 9.66 13.00
CA TRP A 484 21.77 9.27 14.03
C TRP A 484 22.93 10.26 14.12
N ALA A 485 23.56 10.66 13.01
CA ALA A 485 24.72 11.54 13.06
C ALA A 485 24.38 12.97 13.52
N ILE A 486 23.26 13.56 13.08
CA ILE A 486 22.92 14.94 13.45
C ILE A 486 22.69 15.15 14.96
N SER A 487 22.48 14.07 15.71
CA SER A 487 22.22 14.10 17.15
C SER A 487 23.42 13.69 18.01
N ARG A 488 24.52 13.23 17.41
CA ARG A 488 25.72 12.72 18.13
C ARG A 488 27.01 13.46 17.82
N PHE A 489 27.01 14.44 16.93
CA PHE A 489 28.22 15.21 16.62
C PHE A 489 27.97 16.72 16.63
N GLU A 490 28.94 17.46 17.16
CA GLU A 490 29.16 18.84 16.74
C GLU A 490 29.69 18.84 15.30
N PRO A 491 29.30 19.81 14.44
CA PRO A 491 28.53 21.02 14.74
C PRO A 491 27.01 20.88 14.55
N PHE A 492 26.46 19.66 14.47
CA PHE A 492 25.04 19.46 14.10
C PHE A 492 24.07 19.61 15.28
N SER A 493 24.51 19.24 16.49
CA SER A 493 23.80 19.47 17.74
C SER A 493 24.66 20.27 18.72
N GLY A 494 24.06 21.22 19.44
CA GLY A 494 24.71 21.94 20.54
C GLY A 494 24.96 21.08 21.77
N TYR A 495 24.19 20.01 21.94
CA TYR A 495 24.35 19.01 23.01
C TYR A 495 24.32 17.60 22.38
N PRO A 496 25.45 17.11 21.86
CA PRO A 496 25.52 15.77 21.27
C PRO A 496 25.27 14.67 22.29
N ILE A 497 24.47 13.68 21.92
CA ILE A 497 24.18 12.53 22.78
C ILE A 497 25.40 11.59 22.80
N PRO A 498 25.92 11.20 23.97
CA PRO A 498 27.03 10.27 24.05
C PRO A 498 26.63 8.88 23.55
N THR A 499 27.52 8.24 22.78
CA THR A 499 27.36 6.86 22.33
C THR A 499 27.77 5.89 23.43
N SER A 500 26.90 4.92 23.75
CA SER A 500 27.19 3.88 24.74
C SER A 500 27.96 2.67 24.16
N SER A 501 28.02 2.53 22.83
CA SER A 501 28.72 1.44 22.15
C SER A 501 29.48 1.93 20.91
N ASN A 502 30.75 1.53 20.81
CA ASN A 502 31.61 1.79 19.66
C ASN A 502 31.10 1.10 18.38
N ASP A 503 30.40 -0.03 18.51
CA ASP A 503 29.91 -0.81 17.36
C ASP A 503 28.81 -0.05 16.61
N GLN A 504 27.92 0.60 17.35
CA GLN A 504 26.84 1.40 16.75
C GLN A 504 27.41 2.61 15.99
N GLN A 505 28.44 3.26 16.57
CA GLN A 505 29.14 4.36 15.92
C GLN A 505 29.85 3.88 14.64
N ALA A 506 30.56 2.76 14.70
CA ALA A 506 31.22 2.19 13.52
C ALA A 506 30.22 1.87 12.40
N LEU A 507 29.07 1.26 12.74
CA LEU A 507 28.03 0.91 11.79
C LEU A 507 27.47 2.12 11.03
N TYR A 508 27.02 3.15 11.73
CA TYR A 508 26.41 4.31 11.06
C TYR A 508 27.43 5.17 10.34
N MET A 509 28.67 5.25 10.83
CA MET A 509 29.76 5.91 10.11
C MET A 509 30.14 5.16 8.84
N GLN A 510 30.15 3.83 8.85
CA GLN A 510 30.34 3.02 7.65
C GLN A 510 29.24 3.30 6.63
N HIS A 511 27.96 3.21 7.04
CA HIS A 511 26.83 3.50 6.15
C HIS A 511 26.92 4.89 5.54
N LEU A 512 27.18 5.94 6.34
CA LEU A 512 27.33 7.31 5.84
C LEU A 512 28.46 7.42 4.81
N ASN A 513 29.60 6.77 5.06
CA ASN A 513 30.73 6.79 4.14
C ASN A 513 30.41 6.09 2.81
N GLU A 514 29.76 4.92 2.86
CA GLU A 514 29.34 4.16 1.67
C GLU A 514 28.33 4.95 0.84
N PHE A 515 27.26 5.46 1.46
CA PHE A 515 26.27 6.29 0.76
C PHE A 515 26.89 7.56 0.19
N PHE A 516 27.75 8.25 0.95
CA PHE A 516 28.41 9.47 0.49
C PHE A 516 29.33 9.20 -0.70
N LYS A 517 30.15 8.14 -0.67
CA LYS A 517 31.06 7.79 -1.78
C LYS A 517 30.32 7.53 -3.09
N GLU A 518 29.18 6.85 -3.02
CA GLU A 518 28.39 6.45 -4.20
C GLU A 518 27.48 7.57 -4.72
N ASN A 519 27.09 8.53 -3.87
CA ASN A 519 26.13 9.58 -4.21
C ASN A 519 26.69 11.01 -4.08
N ALA A 520 28.00 11.14 -3.88
CA ALA A 520 28.67 12.43 -3.84
C ALA A 520 28.50 13.17 -5.17
N LEU A 521 28.25 14.47 -5.07
CA LEU A 521 28.04 15.34 -6.23
C LEU A 521 29.31 15.59 -7.05
N VAL A 522 30.48 15.27 -6.46
CA VAL A 522 31.79 15.32 -7.10
C VAL A 522 32.31 13.88 -7.19
N ALA A 523 32.16 13.27 -8.37
CA ALA A 523 32.59 11.90 -8.60
C ALA A 523 34.12 11.79 -8.44
N THR A 524 34.57 10.87 -7.57
CA THR A 524 35.97 10.43 -7.58
C THR A 524 36.13 9.36 -8.67
N PRO A 525 37.09 9.50 -9.60
CA PRO A 525 37.23 8.62 -10.77
C PRO A 525 37.57 7.15 -10.46
N GLU A 526 37.77 6.79 -9.18
CA GLU A 526 38.25 5.46 -8.76
C GLU A 526 37.17 4.50 -8.26
N ASN A 527 35.92 4.93 -8.08
CA ASN A 527 34.89 4.05 -7.53
C ASN A 527 34.09 3.36 -8.64
N VAL A 528 34.30 2.05 -8.80
CA VAL A 528 33.32 1.18 -9.46
C VAL A 528 32.09 1.15 -8.56
N PRO A 529 30.94 1.70 -8.99
CA PRO A 529 29.83 1.88 -8.08
C PRO A 529 29.27 0.53 -7.63
N ALA A 530 29.26 0.30 -6.32
CA ALA A 530 28.46 -0.79 -5.77
C ALA A 530 26.99 -0.42 -5.98
N LYS A 531 26.26 -1.21 -6.79
CA LYS A 531 24.83 -0.96 -7.09
C LYS A 531 23.98 -0.83 -5.82
N ASP A 532 24.44 -1.41 -4.72
CA ASP A 532 23.68 -1.60 -3.48
C ASP A 532 23.46 -0.33 -2.65
N PHE A 533 24.13 0.80 -2.93
CA PHE A 533 24.00 2.05 -2.13
C PHE A 533 23.52 3.27 -2.94
N LYS A 534 23.06 3.07 -4.17
CA LYS A 534 22.58 4.18 -5.00
C LYS A 534 21.25 4.71 -4.49
N LEU A 535 21.14 6.03 -4.37
CA LEU A 535 19.93 6.70 -3.90
C LEU A 535 19.09 7.25 -5.07
N LYS A 536 17.77 7.25 -4.87
CA LYS A 536 16.86 8.06 -5.70
C LYS A 536 17.18 9.53 -5.50
N LYS A 537 17.06 10.34 -6.55
CA LYS A 537 17.46 11.77 -6.56
C LYS A 537 16.54 12.70 -5.76
N SER A 538 16.15 12.30 -4.56
CA SER A 538 15.45 13.13 -3.57
C SER A 538 16.41 14.20 -3.07
N LEU A 539 16.04 15.47 -3.26
CA LEU A 539 16.96 16.60 -3.11
C LEU A 539 17.35 16.85 -1.65
N LEU A 540 16.41 16.79 -0.71
CA LEU A 540 16.69 16.96 0.73
C LEU A 540 17.66 15.88 1.23
N LEU A 541 17.48 14.62 0.81
CA LEU A 541 18.37 13.53 1.21
C LEU A 541 19.80 13.74 0.69
N HIS A 542 19.93 14.08 -0.59
CA HIS A 542 21.25 14.38 -1.19
C HIS A 542 21.89 15.60 -0.55
N PHE A 543 21.10 16.63 -0.23
CA PHE A 543 21.57 17.81 0.49
C PHE A 543 22.17 17.42 1.85
N LEU A 544 21.43 16.68 2.67
CA LEU A 544 21.87 16.27 4.01
C LEU A 544 23.08 15.34 3.94
N LEU A 545 23.07 14.35 3.04
CA LEU A 545 24.19 13.43 2.87
C LEU A 545 25.48 14.15 2.45
N ASN A 546 25.40 15.09 1.50
CA ASN A 546 26.58 15.84 1.06
C ASN A 546 27.02 16.90 2.09
N TYR A 547 26.09 17.47 2.86
CA TYR A 547 26.41 18.38 3.97
C TYR A 547 27.15 17.64 5.10
N LEU A 548 26.63 16.50 5.55
CA LEU A 548 27.27 15.67 6.57
C LEU A 548 28.61 15.11 6.07
N GLY A 549 28.61 14.45 4.92
CA GLY A 549 29.82 13.85 4.33
C GLY A 549 30.91 14.90 4.07
N GLY A 550 30.54 16.07 3.53
CA GLY A 550 31.48 17.17 3.32
C GLY A 550 32.05 17.77 4.61
N THR A 551 31.30 17.70 5.71
CA THR A 551 31.75 18.22 7.02
C THR A 551 32.60 17.19 7.77
N MET A 552 32.23 15.91 7.73
CA MET A 552 32.84 14.85 8.54
C MET A 552 33.94 14.05 7.82
N LEU A 553 33.83 13.88 6.49
CA LEU A 553 34.61 12.89 5.75
C LEU A 553 35.59 13.50 4.74
N VAL A 554 35.49 14.81 4.45
CA VAL A 554 36.30 15.48 3.42
C VAL A 554 37.32 16.42 4.07
N SER A 555 38.60 16.10 3.88
CA SER A 555 39.71 16.93 4.37
C SER A 555 40.10 18.05 3.39
N ASP A 556 39.95 17.82 2.08
CA ASP A 556 40.35 18.79 1.06
C ASP A 556 39.43 20.03 1.05
N VAL A 557 40.04 21.21 1.22
CA VAL A 557 39.33 22.49 1.35
C VAL A 557 38.62 22.89 0.05
N GLN A 558 39.21 22.59 -1.12
CA GLN A 558 38.63 22.93 -2.41
C GLN A 558 37.42 22.04 -2.69
N LYS A 559 37.51 20.73 -2.42
CA LYS A 559 36.40 19.79 -2.52
C LYS A 559 35.26 20.15 -1.56
N ARG A 560 35.58 20.61 -0.34
CA ARG A 560 34.60 21.19 0.60
C ARG A 560 33.91 22.43 0.04
N CYS A 561 34.64 23.33 -0.63
CA CYS A 561 34.04 24.50 -1.29
C CYS A 561 33.04 24.08 -2.38
N GLU A 562 33.38 23.08 -3.19
CA GLU A 562 32.51 22.58 -4.27
C GLU A 562 31.23 21.94 -3.71
N LEU A 563 31.35 21.06 -2.72
CA LEU A 563 30.20 20.44 -2.05
C LEU A 563 29.30 21.48 -1.39
N SER A 564 29.87 22.40 -0.61
CA SER A 564 29.10 23.45 0.06
C SER A 564 28.41 24.41 -0.90
N SER A 565 29.06 24.76 -2.03
CA SER A 565 28.43 25.55 -3.09
C SER A 565 27.24 24.81 -3.70
N SER A 566 27.43 23.52 -3.98
CA SER A 566 26.38 22.67 -4.55
C SER A 566 25.17 22.55 -3.62
N CYS A 567 25.39 22.23 -2.33
CA CYS A 567 24.31 22.19 -1.33
C CYS A 567 23.58 23.54 -1.22
N PHE A 568 24.30 24.67 -1.25
CA PHE A 568 23.68 25.99 -1.20
C PHE A 568 22.79 26.28 -2.44
N GLN A 569 23.15 25.76 -3.61
CA GLN A 569 22.34 25.86 -4.82
C GLN A 569 21.16 24.89 -4.83
N MET A 570 21.32 23.69 -4.30
CA MET A 570 20.21 22.73 -4.13
C MET A 570 19.06 23.35 -3.33
N GLY A 571 19.38 24.13 -2.28
CA GLY A 571 18.40 24.88 -1.49
C GLY A 571 17.50 25.84 -2.27
N LYS A 572 17.83 26.16 -3.53
CA LYS A 572 17.01 27.00 -4.42
C LYS A 572 16.03 26.18 -5.28
N GLN A 573 16.29 24.90 -5.51
CA GLN A 573 15.53 24.07 -6.45
C GLN A 573 14.20 23.57 -5.87
N GLN A 574 14.07 23.52 -4.54
CA GLN A 574 12.82 23.22 -3.84
C GLN A 574 12.69 24.11 -2.59
N TYR A 575 11.53 24.13 -1.93
CA TYR A 575 11.30 24.97 -0.77
C TYR A 575 11.99 24.42 0.48
N MET A 576 13.16 24.97 0.81
CA MET A 576 13.88 24.63 2.06
C MET A 576 14.76 25.80 2.56
N PRO A 577 14.16 26.94 2.92
CA PRO A 577 14.91 28.16 3.26
C PRO A 577 15.89 27.97 4.43
N GLY A 578 15.48 27.29 5.51
CA GLY A 578 16.35 27.02 6.66
C GLY A 578 17.56 26.14 6.31
N MET A 579 17.35 25.08 5.52
CA MET A 579 18.45 24.23 5.02
C MET A 579 19.42 25.03 4.14
N ARG A 580 18.87 25.86 3.24
CA ARG A 580 19.69 26.72 2.38
C ARG A 580 20.52 27.73 3.18
N TYR A 581 19.96 28.28 4.26
CA TYR A 581 20.66 29.20 5.14
C TYR A 581 21.90 28.54 5.77
N VAL A 582 21.75 27.37 6.41
CA VAL A 582 22.87 26.67 7.06
C VAL A 582 23.94 26.23 6.07
N ALA A 583 23.57 25.77 4.86
CA ALA A 583 24.54 25.49 3.81
C ALA A 583 25.26 26.75 3.33
N GLY A 584 24.59 27.90 3.27
CA GLY A 584 25.19 29.17 2.91
C GLY A 584 26.24 29.64 3.92
N ILE A 585 25.98 29.48 5.23
CA ILE A 585 26.99 29.76 6.27
C ILE A 585 28.20 28.84 6.12
N TRP A 586 27.96 27.54 5.95
CA TRP A 586 29.05 26.58 5.74
C TRP A 586 29.88 26.93 4.49
N HIS A 587 29.22 27.30 3.39
CA HIS A 587 29.89 27.72 2.17
C HIS A 587 30.67 29.04 2.33
N LEU A 588 30.14 30.00 3.09
CA LEU A 588 30.80 31.26 3.40
C LEU A 588 32.11 31.00 4.16
N MET A 589 32.08 30.11 5.16
CA MET A 589 33.27 29.74 5.93
C MET A 589 34.31 29.04 5.06
N ASN A 590 33.91 28.04 4.28
CA ASN A 590 34.82 27.33 3.37
C ASN A 590 35.45 28.30 2.35
N SER A 591 34.66 29.20 1.76
CA SER A 591 35.15 30.20 0.80
C SER A 591 36.09 31.23 1.42
N THR A 592 35.88 31.57 2.70
CA THR A 592 36.75 32.46 3.46
C THR A 592 38.10 31.79 3.72
N VAL A 593 38.10 30.54 4.20
CA VAL A 593 39.32 29.74 4.43
C VAL A 593 40.09 29.51 3.12
N ALA A 594 39.37 29.27 2.01
CA ALA A 594 39.96 29.13 0.68
C ALA A 594 40.36 30.47 0.02
N MET A 595 40.20 31.61 0.70
CA MET A 595 40.53 32.95 0.21
C MET A 595 39.82 33.34 -1.11
N LYS A 596 38.61 32.82 -1.36
CA LYS A 596 37.79 33.11 -2.54
C LYS A 596 36.96 34.38 -2.33
N THR A 597 37.61 35.54 -2.28
CA THR A 597 36.99 36.84 -1.92
C THR A 597 35.73 37.21 -2.71
N LYS A 598 35.69 36.91 -4.01
CA LYS A 598 34.49 37.14 -4.84
C LYS A 598 33.31 36.27 -4.40
N GLU A 599 33.57 34.99 -4.12
CA GLU A 599 32.53 34.06 -3.69
C GLU A 599 32.00 34.41 -2.29
N VAL A 600 32.89 34.88 -1.40
CA VAL A 600 32.51 35.39 -0.07
C VAL A 600 31.54 36.56 -0.20
N ALA A 601 31.83 37.54 -1.06
CA ALA A 601 30.97 38.70 -1.26
C ALA A 601 29.57 38.30 -1.79
N ILE A 602 29.53 37.41 -2.79
CA ILE A 602 28.28 36.91 -3.37
C ILE A 602 27.48 36.08 -2.36
N THR A 603 28.14 35.22 -1.59
CA THR A 603 27.49 34.35 -0.61
C THR A 603 26.90 35.17 0.52
N ARG A 604 27.61 36.20 1.00
CA ARG A 604 27.10 37.13 2.02
C ARG A 604 25.82 37.83 1.54
N ALA A 605 25.86 38.44 0.36
CA ALA A 605 24.69 39.14 -0.19
C ALA A 605 23.47 38.20 -0.36
N LYS A 606 23.71 36.94 -0.77
CA LYS A 606 22.66 35.92 -0.86
C LYS A 606 22.10 35.52 0.50
N LEU A 607 22.94 35.45 1.54
CA LEU A 607 22.51 35.15 2.91
C LEU A 607 21.69 36.29 3.51
N GLU A 608 22.10 37.54 3.31
CA GLU A 608 21.35 38.73 3.74
C GLU A 608 19.92 38.70 3.17
N GLY A 609 19.78 38.58 1.85
CA GLY A 609 18.45 38.48 1.22
C GLY A 609 17.66 37.19 1.54
N LEU A 610 18.30 36.17 2.12
CA LEU A 610 17.62 34.96 2.60
C LEU A 610 17.06 35.20 4.00
N VAL A 611 17.83 35.84 4.89
CA VAL A 611 17.39 36.24 6.23
C VAL A 611 16.22 37.23 6.16
N ASP A 612 16.28 38.20 5.26
CA ASP A 612 15.19 39.16 5.01
C ASP A 612 13.87 38.42 4.74
N LYS A 613 13.89 37.43 3.83
CA LYS A 613 12.72 36.60 3.52
C LYS A 613 12.26 35.70 4.66
N MET A 614 13.18 35.16 5.47
CA MET A 614 12.83 34.31 6.61
C MET A 614 12.22 35.11 7.75
N LEU A 615 12.61 36.38 7.91
CA LEU A 615 12.14 37.27 8.97
C LEU A 615 11.01 38.22 8.53
N ASN A 616 10.62 38.19 7.25
CA ASN A 616 9.70 39.15 6.63
C ASN A 616 10.13 40.62 6.84
N ARG A 617 11.44 40.89 6.67
CA ARG A 617 12.03 42.24 6.64
C ARG A 617 12.41 42.57 5.20
#